data_AF-A0A849RVN1-F1
#
_entry.id   AF-A0A849RVN1-F1
#
_cell.length_a   1.000
_cell.length_b   1.000
_cell.length_c   1.000
_cell.angle_alpha   90.00
_cell.angle_beta   90.00
_cell.angle_gamma   90.00
#
_symmetry.space_group_name_H-M   'P 1'
#
loop_
_entity.id
_entity.type
_entity.pdbx_description
1 polymer ?
#
loop_
_entity_poly.entity_id
_entity_poly.type
_entity_poly.pdbx_seq_one_letter_code
_entity_poly.pdbx_strand_id
1 'polypeptide(L)'
;MVFKNGICVVQDGVVQTRTHGTTQTLAVSYEPSIKRELQAYYDQFYNLHLDNFKVGDVSFKQTDGQRFVGHQLGKPYFAGV
;
A
#
# COMPACT_ATOMS: atom_id res chain seq x y z
N MET A 1 26.66 10.52 4.57
CA MET A 1 26.18 9.14 4.82
C MET A 1 24.66 9.15 4.93
N VAL A 2 23.97 8.11 4.44
CA VAL A 2 22.51 7.95 4.53
C VAL A 2 22.19 6.55 5.04
N PHE A 3 21.23 6.46 5.97
CA PHE A 3 20.77 5.19 6.54
C PHE A 3 19.33 4.87 6.15
N LYS A 4 19.06 3.59 5.92
CA LYS A 4 17.71 3.03 5.83
C LYS A 4 17.57 1.95 6.89
N ASN A 5 16.63 2.13 7.82
CA ASN A 5 16.34 1.18 8.90
C ASN A 5 17.60 0.74 9.68
N GLY A 6 18.51 1.68 9.98
CA GLY A 6 19.77 1.41 10.68
C GLY A 6 20.94 0.91 9.82
N ILE A 7 20.72 0.63 8.53
CA ILE A 7 21.75 0.17 7.59
C ILE A 7 22.29 1.36 6.78
N CYS A 8 23.61 1.55 6.72
CA CYS A 8 24.23 2.56 5.85
C CYS A 8 24.07 2.14 4.38
N VAL A 9 23.31 2.93 3.61
CA VAL A 9 23.02 2.63 2.19
C VAL A 9 23.78 3.55 1.22
N VAL A 10 24.23 4.73 1.69
CA VAL A 10 25.04 5.66 0.90
C VAL A 10 26.16 6.22 1.76
N GLN A 11 27.38 6.18 1.25
CA GLN A 11 28.57 6.76 1.86
C GLN A 11 29.27 7.62 0.81
N ASP A 12 29.59 8.87 1.15
CA ASP A 12 30.29 9.83 0.28
C ASP A 12 29.69 9.97 -1.14
N GLY A 13 28.35 9.97 -1.22
CA GLY A 13 27.62 10.08 -2.49
C GLY A 13 27.50 8.77 -3.28
N VAL A 14 28.14 7.69 -2.84
CA VAL A 14 28.14 6.38 -3.51
C VAL A 14 27.18 5.42 -2.80
N VAL A 15 26.33 4.74 -3.59
CA VAL A 15 25.42 3.71 -3.09
C VAL A 15 26.20 2.45 -2.71
N GLN A 16 26.14 2.06 -1.43
CA GLN A 16 26.86 0.92 -0.88
C GLN A 16 25.99 -0.36 -0.82
N THR A 17 24.70 -0.22 -0.57
CA THR A 17 23.78 -1.36 -0.44
C THR A 17 22.40 -1.01 -0.99
N ARG A 18 21.79 -1.96 -1.71
CA ARG A 18 20.42 -1.84 -2.21
C ARG A 18 19.50 -2.74 -1.41
N THR A 19 18.52 -2.15 -0.72
CA THR A 19 17.49 -2.85 0.05
C THR A 19 16.11 -2.58 -0.55
N HIS A 20 15.23 -3.57 -0.53
CA HIS A 20 13.81 -3.32 -0.83
C HIS A 20 13.18 -2.47 0.29
N GLY A 21 12.53 -1.37 -0.09
CA GLY A 21 11.72 -0.59 0.83
C GLY A 21 10.34 -1.21 1.04
N THR A 22 9.55 -0.60 1.93
CA THR A 22 8.14 -0.97 2.16
C THR A 22 7.21 0.13 1.66
N THR A 23 6.10 -0.27 1.05
CA THR A 23 4.99 0.60 0.67
C THR A 23 4.16 0.89 1.92
N GLN A 24 3.85 2.16 2.17
CA GLN A 24 3.00 2.55 3.30
C GLN A 24 1.54 2.54 2.84
N THR A 25 0.65 1.89 3.61
CA THR A 25 -0.79 1.81 3.32
C THR A 25 -1.60 2.33 4.49
N LEU A 26 -2.85 2.72 4.23
CA LEU A 26 -3.79 3.07 5.29
C LEU A 26 -4.68 1.86 5.58
N ALA A 27 -4.78 1.51 6.86
CA ALA A 27 -5.72 0.51 7.33
C ALA A 27 -7.11 1.15 7.48
N VAL A 28 -7.82 1.24 6.35
CA VAL A 28 -9.21 1.74 6.31
C VAL A 28 -10.21 0.61 6.49
N SER A 29 -11.27 0.88 7.25
CA SER A 29 -12.40 -0.04 7.36
C SER A 29 -13.13 -0.10 6.01
N TYR A 30 -13.30 -1.29 5.47
CA TYR A 30 -14.10 -1.53 4.28
C TYR A 30 -15.55 -1.77 4.68
N GLU A 31 -16.49 -1.00 4.10
CA GLU A 31 -17.92 -1.17 4.31
C GLU A 31 -18.47 -2.24 3.36
N PRO A 32 -18.80 -3.47 3.81
CA PRO A 32 -19.09 -4.58 2.90
C PRO A 32 -20.37 -4.38 2.08
N SER A 33 -21.31 -3.56 2.56
CA SER A 33 -22.58 -3.31 1.88
C SER A 33 -22.41 -2.65 0.51
N ILE A 34 -21.35 -1.85 0.31
CA ILE A 34 -21.06 -1.19 -0.97
C ILE A 34 -20.59 -2.17 -2.05
N LYS A 35 -20.14 -3.39 -1.68
CA LYS A 35 -19.56 -4.35 -2.63
C LYS A 35 -20.50 -4.68 -3.77
N ARG A 36 -21.78 -4.90 -3.46
CA ARG A 36 -22.79 -5.30 -4.45
C ARG A 36 -23.01 -4.21 -5.49
N GLU A 37 -23.11 -2.96 -5.07
CA GLU A 37 -23.31 -1.82 -5.96
C GLU A 37 -22.08 -1.59 -6.85
N LEU A 38 -20.88 -1.64 -6.27
CA LEU A 38 -19.63 -1.54 -7.04
C LEU A 38 -19.51 -2.67 -8.05
N GLN A 39 -19.82 -3.92 -7.67
CA GLN A 39 -19.77 -5.03 -8.60
C GLN A 39 -20.72 -4.82 -9.80
N ALA A 40 -21.96 -4.38 -9.56
CA ALA A 40 -22.91 -4.10 -10.63
C ALA A 40 -22.42 -2.99 -11.58
N TYR A 41 -21.81 -1.94 -11.06
CA TYR A 41 -21.19 -0.89 -11.86
C TYR A 41 -20.04 -1.43 -12.73
N TYR A 42 -19.17 -2.26 -12.16
CA TYR A 42 -18.07 -2.88 -12.90
C TYR A 42 -18.59 -3.83 -13.99
N ASP A 43 -19.59 -4.66 -13.70
CA ASP A 43 -20.16 -5.58 -14.69
C ASP A 43 -20.83 -4.84 -15.86
N GLN A 44 -21.35 -3.63 -15.62
CA GLN A 44 -21.98 -2.81 -16.66
C GLN A 44 -20.97 -2.07 -17.56
N PHE A 45 -19.88 -1.57 -16.97
CA PHE A 45 -19.00 -0.60 -17.63
C PHE A 45 -17.57 -1.10 -17.88
N TYR A 46 -17.16 -2.22 -17.27
CA TYR A 46 -15.82 -2.77 -17.37
C TYR A 46 -15.85 -4.21 -17.91
N ASN A 47 -14.73 -4.61 -18.52
CA ASN A 47 -14.56 -5.97 -19.03
C ASN A 47 -14.02 -6.95 -17.97
N LEU A 48 -13.81 -6.48 -16.74
CA LEU A 48 -13.24 -7.27 -15.63
C LEU A 48 -14.10 -7.10 -14.38
N HIS A 49 -14.27 -8.18 -13.62
CA HIS A 49 -14.95 -8.13 -12.33
C HIS A 49 -14.16 -7.30 -11.31
N LEU A 50 -14.87 -6.71 -10.34
CA LEU A 50 -14.27 -5.92 -9.26
C LEU A 50 -13.12 -6.65 -8.55
N ASP A 51 -13.26 -7.95 -8.31
CA ASP A 51 -12.25 -8.76 -7.62
C ASP A 51 -10.92 -8.84 -8.40
N ASN A 52 -10.91 -8.62 -9.72
CA ASN A 52 -9.67 -8.56 -10.52
C ASN A 52 -8.81 -7.33 -10.22
N PHE A 53 -9.41 -6.30 -9.59
CA PHE A 53 -8.72 -5.08 -9.16
C PHE A 53 -8.17 -5.22 -7.73
N LYS A 54 -8.47 -6.32 -7.04
CA LYS A 54 -7.90 -6.59 -5.72
C LYS A 54 -6.39 -6.79 -5.85
N VAL A 55 -5.62 -5.98 -5.13
CA VAL A 55 -4.19 -6.24 -4.91
C VAL A 55 -4.12 -7.41 -3.92
N GLY A 56 -3.94 -8.62 -4.45
CA GLY A 56 -3.71 -9.83 -3.65
C GLY A 56 -2.23 -10.14 -3.47
N ASP A 57 -1.95 -11.27 -2.81
CA ASP A 57 -0.63 -11.91 -2.74
C ASP A 57 -0.22 -12.47 -4.12
N VAL A 58 -0.07 -11.62 -5.13
CA VAL A 58 0.41 -12.01 -6.45
C VAL A 58 1.93 -11.89 -6.49
N SER A 59 2.62 -13.05 -6.54
CA SER A 59 3.89 -13.26 -7.23
C SER A 59 5.04 -12.26 -6.94
N PHE A 60 5.44 -12.13 -5.68
CA PHE A 60 6.73 -11.49 -5.35
C PHE A 60 7.54 -12.40 -4.43
N LYS A 61 8.87 -12.26 -4.43
CA LYS A 61 9.78 -13.01 -3.54
C LYS A 61 9.53 -12.72 -2.04
N GLN A 62 8.63 -11.79 -1.71
CA GLN A 62 8.33 -11.28 -0.38
C GLN A 62 6.83 -11.36 -0.11
N THR A 63 6.45 -11.74 1.11
CA THR A 63 5.05 -11.79 1.56
C THR A 63 4.48 -10.38 1.78
N ASP A 64 3.15 -10.22 1.79
CA ASP A 64 2.50 -8.92 2.01
C ASP A 64 2.97 -8.18 3.27
N GLY A 65 3.15 -8.89 4.39
CA GLY A 65 3.65 -8.30 5.64
C GLY A 65 5.08 -7.75 5.56
N GLN A 66 5.84 -8.12 4.53
CA GLN A 66 7.17 -7.59 4.24
C GLN A 66 7.15 -6.45 3.22
N ARG A 67 6.05 -6.29 2.47
CA ARG A 67 5.90 -5.28 1.40
C ARG A 67 5.14 -4.06 1.87
N PHE A 68 4.07 -4.28 2.63
CA PHE A 68 3.15 -3.24 3.06
C PHE A 68 3.23 -3.03 4.56
N VAL A 69 3.35 -1.76 4.96
CA VAL A 69 3.19 -1.35 6.35
C VAL A 69 1.90 -0.55 6.46
N GLY A 70 0.89 -1.14 7.11
CA GLY A 70 -0.40 -0.51 7.34
C GLY A 70 -0.35 0.45 8.51
N HIS A 71 -0.88 1.65 8.32
CA HIS A 71 -1.00 2.68 9.33
C HIS A 71 -2.46 2.88 9.70
N GLN A 72 -2.71 3.03 11.00
CA GLN A 72 -4.03 3.45 11.49
C GLN A 72 -4.29 4.91 11.08
N LEU A 73 -5.55 5.24 10.84
CA LEU A 73 -5.93 6.61 10.53
C LEU A 73 -5.66 7.52 11.75
N GLY A 74 -4.94 8.60 11.52
CA GLY A 74 -4.79 9.67 12.49
C GLY A 74 -6.08 10.49 12.64
N LYS A 75 -6.12 11.38 13.63
CA LYS A 75 -7.18 12.39 13.71
C LYS A 75 -7.10 13.29 12.48
N PRO A 76 -8.22 13.63 11.82
CA PRO A 76 -8.20 14.62 10.75
C PRO A 76 -7.56 15.91 11.26
N TYR A 77 -6.63 16.45 10.48
CA TYR A 77 -6.10 17.77 10.77
C TYR A 77 -7.19 18.80 10.51
N PHE A 78 -7.80 19.31 11.57
CA PHE A 78 -8.63 20.50 11.49
C PHE A 78 -7.71 21.70 11.68
N ALA A 79 -7.38 22.38 10.58
CA ALA A 79 -6.83 23.72 10.69
C ALA A 79 -7.87 24.58 11.41
N GLY A 80 -7.57 25.01 12.64
CA GLY A 80 -8.48 25.84 13.42
C GLY A 80 -8.90 27.07 12.64
N VAL A 81 -10.20 27.33 12.59
CA VAL A 81 -10.81 28.59 12.12
C VAL A 81 -11.00 29.49 13.32
#